data_AF-A0A2H3G8W6-F1
#
_entry.id   AF-A0A2H3G8W6-F1
#
_cell.length_a   1.000
_cell.length_b   1.000
_cell.length_c   1.000
_cell.angle_alpha   90.00
_cell.angle_beta   90.00
_cell.angle_gamma   90.00
#
_symmetry.space_group_name_H-M   'P 1'
#
loop_
_entity.id
_entity.type
_entity.pdbx_description
1 polymer ?
#
loop_
_entity_poly.entity_id
_entity_poly.type
_entity_poly.pdbx_seq_one_letter_code
_entity_poly.pdbx_strand_id
1 'polypeptide(L)'
;MACIASTPYHIPQSPTNLFNGSPLVRYLNSANVATDLHSRAGYQGLRQLRWVKVKPPRNIFFSDDRDDLGHTPPPEVIQTILHQARECSERGHSEASWNVEVHHLVLKAALRPLQGPQSSQFFDFLLSTTASILPDYQATSASKKVDFCMYIDPQHDESAQIRETILALMNVLPMGMFNHTDLLPLSDRPIAVSIETKKTGEGWDNARLQMEVWMAAHWQFLRKVLQLHRLAAAAVSSLEQTVGFNSYEARKLPQFLPGIIIQEHGWYLIITTSEGEKTIFWHKENFGQTSKSKGIYTIIHNLQLLRKWAQEVYWEWMRELLLSWPRHSEKVFAVADY
;
A
#
# COMPACT_ATOMS: atom_id res chain seq x y z
N MET A 1 -7.27 63.35 14.85
CA MET A 1 -6.74 62.09 15.40
C MET A 1 -7.06 60.98 14.42
N ALA A 2 -6.02 60.33 13.90
CA ALA A 2 -6.06 59.45 12.74
C ALA A 2 -6.51 58.01 13.08
N CYS A 3 -7.17 57.39 12.11
CA CYS A 3 -7.46 55.96 12.04
C CYS A 3 -6.17 55.12 12.04
N ILE A 4 -6.19 53.98 12.75
CA ILE A 4 -5.32 52.83 12.48
C ILE A 4 -6.20 51.57 12.51
N ALA A 5 -6.17 50.82 11.42
CA ALA A 5 -6.84 49.54 11.23
C ALA A 5 -6.07 48.40 11.91
N SER A 6 -6.79 47.42 12.47
CA SER A 6 -6.25 46.11 12.84
C SER A 6 -7.09 45.01 12.19
N THR A 7 -6.42 44.18 11.41
CA THR A 7 -6.95 43.01 10.71
C THR A 7 -7.24 41.85 11.68
N PRO A 8 -8.33 41.08 11.47
CA PRO A 8 -8.57 39.87 12.25
C PRO A 8 -7.77 38.67 11.69
N TYR A 9 -7.13 37.93 12.60
CA TYR A 9 -6.47 36.65 12.36
C TYR A 9 -7.46 35.60 11.84
N HIS A 10 -7.16 35.00 10.69
CA HIS A 10 -7.83 33.79 10.20
C HIS A 10 -7.29 32.56 10.95
N ILE A 11 -8.15 31.88 11.71
CA ILE A 11 -7.91 30.52 12.21
C ILE A 11 -8.23 29.54 11.06
N PRO A 12 -7.32 28.65 10.63
CA PRO A 12 -7.63 27.65 9.62
C PRO A 12 -8.65 26.64 10.18
N GLN A 13 -9.73 26.44 9.42
CA GLN A 13 -10.76 25.45 9.74
C GLN A 13 -10.19 24.03 9.72
N SER A 14 -10.51 23.25 10.75
CA SER A 14 -10.21 21.81 10.86
C SER A 14 -10.96 21.00 9.79
N PRO A 15 -10.30 20.12 9.01
CA PRO A 15 -10.98 19.29 8.03
C PRO A 15 -11.45 17.98 8.67
N THR A 16 -12.71 17.91 9.13
CA THR A 16 -13.33 16.68 9.67
C THR A 16 -14.37 16.04 8.72
N ASN A 17 -14.36 16.36 7.42
CA ASN A 17 -15.41 15.93 6.49
C ASN A 17 -14.92 15.16 5.24
N LEU A 18 -14.00 14.19 5.38
CA LEU A 18 -13.58 13.32 4.27
C LEU A 18 -13.44 11.83 4.68
N PHE A 19 -14.36 11.32 5.51
CA PHE A 19 -14.25 9.96 6.08
C PHE A 19 -15.14 8.88 5.45
N ASN A 20 -16.18 9.23 4.67
CA ASN A 20 -17.14 8.25 4.11
C ASN A 20 -16.92 7.93 2.61
N GLY A 21 -15.67 7.70 2.18
CA GLY A 21 -15.41 7.54 0.74
C GLY A 21 -14.13 6.86 0.27
N SER A 22 -13.15 6.53 1.13
CA SER A 22 -11.90 5.95 0.62
C SER A 22 -12.14 4.55 0.04
N PRO A 23 -11.56 4.18 -1.11
CA PRO A 23 -11.87 2.90 -1.73
C PRO A 23 -11.42 1.68 -0.93
N LEU A 24 -10.32 1.77 -0.15
CA LEU A 24 -9.99 0.72 0.81
C LEU A 24 -11.00 0.69 1.95
N VAL A 25 -11.44 1.82 2.48
CA VAL A 25 -12.47 1.83 3.54
C VAL A 25 -13.80 1.34 3.00
N ARG A 26 -14.16 1.61 1.73
CA ARG A 26 -15.32 1.03 1.05
C ARG A 26 -15.15 -0.48 0.82
N TYR A 27 -13.96 -0.93 0.45
CA TYR A 27 -13.62 -2.35 0.33
C TYR A 27 -13.68 -3.05 1.69
N LEU A 28 -13.02 -2.52 2.72
CA LEU A 28 -13.05 -3.01 4.10
C LEU A 28 -14.47 -2.96 4.69
N ASN A 29 -15.26 -1.91 4.40
CA ASN A 29 -16.65 -1.80 4.84
C ASN A 29 -17.59 -2.77 4.08
N SER A 30 -17.33 -3.06 2.80
CA SER A 30 -18.10 -4.07 2.03
C SER A 30 -17.67 -5.50 2.36
N ALA A 31 -16.42 -5.69 2.78
CA ALA A 31 -15.86 -6.90 3.38
C ALA A 31 -16.11 -7.02 4.91
N ASN A 32 -16.99 -6.16 5.46
CA ASN A 32 -17.46 -6.17 6.86
C ASN A 32 -16.39 -6.04 7.97
N VAL A 33 -15.29 -5.34 7.72
CA VAL A 33 -14.39 -4.86 8.77
C VAL A 33 -14.79 -3.46 9.19
N ALA A 34 -15.71 -3.38 10.14
CA ALA A 34 -15.99 -2.16 10.89
C ALA A 34 -15.82 -2.44 12.39
N THR A 35 -14.84 -1.80 13.03
CA THR A 35 -14.79 -1.69 14.49
C THR A 35 -14.83 -0.23 14.93
N ASP A 36 -15.86 0.05 15.72
CA ASP A 36 -15.98 1.04 16.79
C ASP A 36 -15.54 2.49 16.51
N LEU A 37 -16.51 3.32 16.13
CA LEU A 37 -16.47 4.77 16.29
C LEU A 37 -17.69 5.24 17.08
N HIS A 38 -17.58 5.20 18.41
CA HIS A 38 -18.42 5.96 19.32
C HIS A 38 -17.56 6.70 20.35
N SER A 39 -17.35 8.01 20.16
CA SER A 39 -18.11 9.04 20.89
C SER A 39 -17.45 10.43 20.80
N ARG A 40 -18.32 11.47 20.75
CA ARG A 40 -18.09 12.93 20.87
C ARG A 40 -17.39 13.58 19.66
N ALA A 41 -17.87 14.64 19.00
CA ALA A 41 -18.89 15.65 19.28
C ALA A 41 -19.69 15.99 17.99
N GLY A 42 -20.89 16.53 18.19
CA GLY A 42 -22.03 16.51 17.27
C GLY A 42 -21.96 17.31 15.96
N TYR A 43 -22.56 16.74 14.92
CA TYR A 43 -23.18 17.46 13.80
C TYR A 43 -24.44 16.70 13.33
N GLN A 44 -25.58 17.40 13.23
CA GLN A 44 -26.93 16.86 13.03
C GLN A 44 -27.24 16.32 11.61
N GLY A 45 -26.24 16.03 10.77
CA GLY A 45 -26.44 15.52 9.40
C GLY A 45 -26.62 14.00 9.28
N LEU A 46 -26.33 13.22 10.32
CA LEU A 46 -26.28 11.75 10.28
C LEU A 46 -27.65 11.05 10.28
N ARG A 47 -28.78 11.77 10.20
CA ARG A 47 -30.12 11.17 10.26
C ARG A 47 -30.56 10.43 9.00
N GLN A 48 -29.81 10.47 7.89
CA GLN A 48 -30.24 9.86 6.61
C GLN A 48 -29.42 8.64 6.13
N LEU A 49 -28.36 8.22 6.82
CA LEU A 49 -27.56 7.06 6.38
C LEU A 49 -28.05 5.76 7.03
N ARG A 50 -29.07 5.11 6.43
CA ARG A 50 -29.61 3.82 6.89
C ARG A 50 -28.58 2.70 6.98
N TRP A 51 -27.46 2.78 6.24
CA TRP A 51 -26.41 1.75 6.17
C TRP A 51 -25.34 1.86 7.27
N VAL A 52 -25.25 2.99 7.98
CA VAL A 52 -24.40 3.16 9.17
C VAL A 52 -25.01 2.48 10.41
N LYS A 53 -26.27 2.05 10.33
CA LYS A 53 -26.99 1.35 11.41
C LYS A 53 -26.82 -0.17 11.39
N VAL A 54 -26.17 -0.73 10.38
CA VAL A 54 -26.03 -2.18 10.29
C VAL A 54 -24.78 -2.57 11.06
N LYS A 55 -24.98 -3.02 12.30
CA LYS A 55 -23.96 -3.83 13.00
C LYS A 55 -23.61 -5.00 12.07
N PRO A 56 -22.32 -5.32 11.84
CA PRO A 56 -22.00 -6.54 11.13
C PRO A 56 -22.73 -7.71 11.83
N PRO A 57 -23.39 -8.60 11.09
CA PRO A 57 -23.97 -9.80 11.68
C PRO A 57 -22.87 -10.50 12.49
N ARG A 58 -23.18 -10.93 13.71
CA ARG A 58 -22.21 -11.49 14.68
C ARG A 58 -21.44 -12.74 14.17
N ASN A 59 -21.70 -13.21 12.93
CA ASN A 59 -21.25 -14.49 12.39
C ASN A 59 -20.14 -14.40 11.32
N ILE A 60 -19.61 -13.24 10.96
CA ILE A 60 -18.56 -13.15 9.90
C ILE A 60 -17.20 -13.67 10.36
N PHE A 61 -16.96 -13.64 11.68
CA PHE A 61 -15.77 -14.28 12.26
C PHE A 61 -15.81 -15.82 12.18
N PHE A 62 -16.94 -16.39 11.76
CA PHE A 62 -17.20 -17.82 11.60
C PHE A 62 -17.84 -18.14 10.23
N SER A 63 -17.76 -17.24 9.25
CA SER A 63 -18.30 -17.46 7.90
C SER A 63 -17.22 -18.00 6.97
N ASP A 64 -17.63 -18.81 5.99
CA ASP A 64 -16.76 -19.33 4.93
C ASP A 64 -15.95 -18.21 4.24
N ASP A 65 -16.54 -17.00 4.10
CA ASP A 65 -15.88 -15.80 3.56
C ASP A 65 -14.57 -15.42 4.29
N ARG A 66 -14.42 -15.75 5.58
CA ARG A 66 -13.20 -15.48 6.35
C ARG A 66 -12.11 -16.48 6.04
N ASP A 67 -12.47 -17.72 5.74
CA ASP A 67 -11.51 -18.78 5.42
C ASP A 67 -10.96 -18.62 4.01
N ASP A 68 -11.72 -18.03 3.09
CA ASP A 68 -11.25 -17.60 1.76
C ASP A 68 -10.13 -16.55 1.83
N LEU A 69 -10.06 -15.75 2.90
CA LEU A 69 -9.01 -14.74 3.07
C LEU A 69 -7.65 -15.35 3.43
N GLY A 70 -7.62 -16.59 3.92
CA GLY A 70 -6.42 -17.28 4.37
C GLY A 70 -6.61 -17.97 5.71
N HIS A 71 -5.68 -18.84 6.06
CA HIS A 71 -5.76 -19.65 7.27
C HIS A 71 -5.88 -18.80 8.56
N THR A 72 -6.55 -19.33 9.58
CA THR A 72 -6.45 -18.80 10.94
C THR A 72 -5.16 -19.35 11.56
N PRO A 73 -4.22 -18.51 12.02
CA PRO A 73 -3.03 -18.99 12.70
C PRO A 73 -3.40 -19.77 13.96
N PRO A 74 -2.70 -20.86 14.28
CA PRO A 74 -3.00 -21.65 15.46
C PRO A 74 -2.65 -20.88 16.75
N PRO A 75 -3.32 -21.15 17.89
CA PRO A 75 -3.13 -20.43 19.14
C PRO A 75 -1.67 -20.36 19.61
N GLU A 76 -0.88 -21.40 19.35
CA GLU A 76 0.53 -21.48 19.73
C GLU A 76 1.37 -20.39 19.06
N VAL A 77 1.11 -20.13 17.76
CA VAL A 77 1.78 -19.04 17.02
C VAL A 77 1.43 -17.69 17.62
N ILE A 78 0.15 -17.47 17.98
CA ILE A 78 -0.30 -16.22 18.59
C ILE A 78 0.28 -16.03 19.99
N GLN A 79 0.39 -17.10 20.77
CA GLN A 79 1.04 -17.08 22.08
C GLN A 79 2.52 -16.74 21.96
N THR A 80 3.23 -17.29 20.97
CA THR A 80 4.63 -16.93 20.70
C THR A 80 4.76 -15.45 20.37
N ILE A 81 3.95 -14.91 19.44
CA ILE A 81 3.98 -13.49 19.08
C ILE A 81 3.67 -12.61 20.30
N LEU A 82 2.66 -12.97 21.10
CA LEU A 82 2.27 -12.23 22.29
C LEU A 82 3.39 -12.21 23.34
N HIS A 83 4.04 -13.35 23.57
CA HIS A 83 5.17 -13.46 24.47
C HIS A 83 6.34 -12.61 24.00
N GLN A 84 6.73 -12.71 22.73
CA GLN A 84 7.84 -11.92 22.18
C GLN A 84 7.55 -10.42 22.17
N ALA A 85 6.32 -10.01 21.86
CA ALA A 85 5.93 -8.61 21.93
C ALA A 85 6.03 -8.06 23.36
N ARG A 86 5.66 -8.87 24.36
CA ARG A 86 5.79 -8.49 25.77
C ARG A 86 7.26 -8.37 26.18
N GLU A 87 8.09 -9.38 25.88
CA GLU A 87 9.52 -9.35 26.19
C GLU A 87 10.21 -8.14 25.53
N CYS A 88 9.95 -7.90 24.24
CA CYS A 88 10.55 -6.78 23.52
C CYS A 88 10.16 -5.42 24.12
N SER A 89 8.93 -5.28 24.61
CA SER A 89 8.43 -4.07 25.28
C SER A 89 9.05 -3.90 26.67
N GLU A 90 8.92 -4.91 27.54
CA GLU A 90 9.38 -4.86 28.93
C GLU A 90 10.91 -4.71 29.06
N ARG A 91 11.66 -5.25 28.09
CA ARG A 91 13.14 -5.19 28.07
C ARG A 91 13.70 -4.08 27.20
N GLY A 92 12.87 -3.28 26.53
CA GLY A 92 13.31 -2.15 25.72
C GLY A 92 14.14 -2.53 24.49
N HIS A 93 13.78 -3.61 23.80
CA HIS A 93 14.50 -4.14 22.64
C HIS A 93 14.67 -3.12 21.49
N SER A 94 15.64 -3.37 20.61
CA SER A 94 15.88 -2.54 19.42
C SER A 94 14.76 -2.67 18.39
N GLU A 95 14.59 -1.68 17.52
CA GLU A 95 13.63 -1.73 16.39
C GLU A 95 13.90 -2.95 15.50
N ALA A 96 15.17 -3.23 15.21
CA ALA A 96 15.58 -4.43 14.48
C ALA A 96 15.18 -5.73 15.20
N SER A 97 15.27 -5.78 16.53
CA SER A 97 14.83 -6.95 17.30
C SER A 97 13.30 -7.12 17.23
N TRP A 98 12.53 -6.03 17.34
CA TRP A 98 11.07 -6.06 17.12
C TRP A 98 10.70 -6.56 15.72
N ASN A 99 11.45 -6.12 14.70
CA ASN A 99 11.24 -6.54 13.31
C ASN A 99 11.41 -8.06 13.15
N VAL A 100 12.38 -8.67 13.82
CA VAL A 100 12.63 -10.11 13.76
C VAL A 100 11.66 -10.90 14.64
N GLU A 101 11.55 -10.52 15.92
CA GLU A 101 10.88 -11.32 16.95
C GLU A 101 9.36 -11.17 16.93
N VAL A 102 8.83 -10.09 16.34
CA VAL A 102 7.39 -9.79 16.37
C VAL A 102 6.84 -9.53 14.98
N HIS A 103 7.32 -8.50 14.29
CA HIS A 103 6.68 -8.05 13.05
C HIS A 103 6.82 -9.08 11.92
N HIS A 104 8.00 -9.67 11.76
CA HIS A 104 8.22 -10.76 10.80
C HIS A 104 7.36 -11.99 11.13
N LEU A 105 7.17 -12.34 12.41
CA LEU A 105 6.29 -13.45 12.80
C LEU A 105 4.81 -13.17 12.47
N VAL A 106 4.33 -11.96 12.72
CA VAL A 106 2.97 -11.53 12.35
C VAL A 106 2.77 -11.58 10.83
N LEU A 107 3.70 -11.02 10.06
CA LEU A 107 3.65 -11.04 8.59
C LEU A 107 3.70 -12.46 8.04
N LYS A 108 4.58 -13.31 8.59
CA LYS A 108 4.67 -14.73 8.23
C LYS A 108 3.36 -15.46 8.52
N ALA A 109 2.77 -15.26 9.69
CA ALA A 109 1.51 -15.90 10.07
C ALA A 109 0.32 -15.42 9.22
N ALA A 110 0.36 -14.20 8.70
CA ALA A 110 -0.70 -13.68 7.84
C ALA A 110 -0.58 -14.11 6.37
N LEU A 111 0.64 -14.02 5.81
CA LEU A 111 0.85 -14.01 4.37
C LEU A 111 1.38 -15.35 3.81
N ARG A 112 2.08 -16.15 4.63
CA ARG A 112 2.70 -17.41 4.19
C ARG A 112 1.86 -18.62 4.64
N PRO A 113 1.79 -19.69 3.84
CA PRO A 113 1.12 -20.93 4.25
C PRO A 113 1.77 -21.53 5.51
N LEU A 114 0.99 -22.27 6.31
CA LEU A 114 1.47 -22.93 7.54
C LEU A 114 2.60 -23.91 7.27
N GLN A 115 2.57 -24.59 6.12
CA GLN A 115 3.59 -25.55 5.68
C GLN A 115 4.87 -24.87 5.17
N GLY A 116 4.89 -23.54 5.09
CA GLY A 116 6.00 -22.74 4.59
C GLY A 116 5.72 -22.14 3.20
N PRO A 117 6.68 -21.34 2.69
CA PRO A 117 6.57 -20.72 1.38
C PRO A 117 6.42 -21.77 0.28
N GLN A 118 5.55 -21.48 -0.68
CA GLN A 118 5.35 -22.33 -1.85
C GLN A 118 6.12 -21.76 -3.05
N SER A 119 6.56 -22.61 -3.96
CA SER A 119 7.25 -22.20 -5.18
C SER A 119 6.38 -21.35 -6.12
N SER A 120 5.06 -21.32 -5.91
CA SER A 120 4.07 -20.56 -6.68
C SER A 120 3.50 -19.36 -5.89
N GLN A 121 4.23 -18.86 -4.89
CA GLN A 121 3.71 -17.82 -4.01
C GLN A 121 3.66 -16.47 -4.72
N PHE A 122 2.45 -16.08 -5.15
CA PHE A 122 2.22 -14.87 -5.94
C PHE A 122 2.33 -13.56 -5.14
N PHE A 123 2.08 -13.60 -3.83
CA PHE A 123 2.18 -12.45 -2.93
C PHE A 123 3.01 -12.83 -1.70
N ASP A 124 4.02 -12.03 -1.37
CA ASP A 124 4.85 -12.25 -0.19
C ASP A 124 5.37 -10.91 0.36
N PHE A 125 6.23 -10.99 1.38
CA PHE A 125 6.89 -9.82 1.97
C PHE A 125 8.39 -10.03 2.11
N LEU A 126 9.11 -8.91 2.19
CA LEU A 126 10.57 -8.84 2.30
C LEU A 126 10.96 -7.82 3.37
N LEU A 127 12.02 -8.11 4.12
CA LEU A 127 12.71 -7.13 4.95
C LEU A 127 13.51 -6.19 4.03
N SER A 128 13.21 -4.90 4.10
CA SER A 128 13.63 -3.89 3.13
C SER A 128 14.46 -2.75 3.74
N THR A 129 15.03 -2.95 4.93
CA THR A 129 15.76 -1.91 5.69
C THR A 129 16.93 -1.26 4.94
N THR A 130 17.45 -1.91 3.90
CA THR A 130 18.53 -1.39 3.05
C THR A 130 18.03 -0.61 1.83
N ALA A 131 16.76 -0.75 1.47
CA ALA A 131 16.15 -0.15 0.28
C ALA A 131 16.20 1.38 0.31
N SER A 132 16.67 1.99 -0.77
CA SER A 132 16.66 3.45 -0.94
C SER A 132 15.77 3.83 -2.11
N ILE A 133 15.20 5.03 -2.06
CA ILE A 133 14.44 5.59 -3.18
C ILE A 133 15.41 5.90 -4.32
N LEU A 134 15.07 5.52 -5.55
CA LEU A 134 15.86 5.87 -6.73
C LEU A 134 15.85 7.40 -6.94
N PRO A 135 17.00 8.04 -7.26
CA PRO A 135 17.10 9.50 -7.40
C PRO A 135 16.05 10.10 -8.35
N ASP A 136 15.72 9.40 -9.43
CA ASP A 136 14.72 9.79 -10.44
C ASP A 136 13.30 9.99 -9.88
N TYR A 137 13.01 9.38 -8.73
CA TYR A 137 11.72 9.46 -8.04
C TYR A 137 11.78 10.24 -6.72
N GLN A 138 12.90 10.90 -6.44
CA GLN A 138 13.06 11.71 -5.25
C GLN A 138 12.53 13.13 -5.48
N ALA A 139 11.42 13.47 -4.82
CA ALA A 139 10.95 14.86 -4.75
C ALA A 139 11.81 15.74 -3.81
N THR A 140 12.57 15.13 -2.92
CA THR A 140 13.41 15.81 -1.92
C THR A 140 14.74 15.08 -1.77
N SER A 141 15.80 15.78 -1.35
CA SER A 141 17.12 15.17 -1.10
C SER A 141 17.16 14.23 0.12
N ALA A 142 16.03 13.99 0.79
CA ALA A 142 15.95 13.12 1.94
C ALA A 142 15.89 11.65 1.50
N SER A 143 16.97 10.89 1.74
CA SER A 143 16.95 9.43 1.61
C SER A 143 16.12 8.84 2.76
N LYS A 144 14.88 8.47 2.46
CA LYS A 144 13.97 7.77 3.37
C LYS A 144 13.80 6.32 2.91
N LYS A 145 13.68 5.41 3.87
CA LYS A 145 13.58 3.96 3.68
C LYS A 145 12.33 3.45 4.38
N VAL A 146 12.00 2.19 4.11
CA VAL A 146 10.98 1.43 4.84
C VAL A 146 11.56 0.12 5.35
N ASP A 147 11.00 -0.43 6.41
CA ASP A 147 11.50 -1.66 7.02
C ASP A 147 11.04 -2.93 6.31
N PHE A 148 9.81 -2.94 5.77
CA PHE A 148 9.30 -4.07 4.99
C PHE A 148 8.54 -3.62 3.76
N CYS A 149 8.58 -4.45 2.72
CA CYS A 149 7.72 -4.34 1.56
C CYS A 149 6.90 -5.62 1.40
N MET A 150 5.61 -5.49 1.13
CA MET A 150 4.79 -6.57 0.57
C MET A 150 4.73 -6.39 -0.94
N TYR A 151 5.01 -7.46 -1.67
CA TYR A 151 5.21 -7.41 -3.11
C TYR A 151 4.43 -8.51 -3.81
N ILE A 152 4.21 -8.26 -5.10
CA ILE A 152 3.64 -9.22 -6.03
C ILE A 152 4.78 -9.80 -6.85
N ASP A 153 4.75 -11.10 -7.13
CA ASP A 153 5.75 -11.77 -7.96
C ASP A 153 5.15 -12.12 -9.34
N PRO A 154 5.40 -11.29 -10.38
CA PRO A 154 4.81 -11.48 -11.70
C PRO A 154 5.23 -12.79 -12.38
N GLN A 155 6.25 -13.49 -11.88
CA GLN A 155 6.64 -14.80 -12.41
C GLN A 155 5.54 -15.87 -12.23
N HIS A 156 4.58 -15.62 -11.35
CA HIS A 156 3.44 -16.50 -11.08
C HIS A 156 2.13 -16.01 -11.72
N ASP A 157 2.16 -14.96 -12.54
CA ASP A 157 1.02 -14.64 -13.39
C ASP A 157 0.91 -15.64 -14.55
N GLU A 158 -0.32 -15.92 -14.98
CA GLU A 158 -0.61 -16.86 -16.07
C GLU A 158 -0.13 -16.35 -17.44
N SER A 159 -0.02 -15.03 -17.63
CA SER A 159 0.36 -14.44 -18.92
C SER A 159 1.88 -14.21 -19.03
N ALA A 160 2.52 -14.99 -19.91
CA ALA A 160 3.94 -14.79 -20.25
C ALA A 160 4.23 -13.37 -20.82
N GLN A 161 3.23 -12.73 -21.44
CA GLN A 161 3.34 -11.38 -22.00
C GLN A 161 3.68 -10.31 -20.94
N ILE A 162 3.22 -10.51 -19.71
CA ILE A 162 3.48 -9.57 -18.60
C ILE A 162 4.96 -9.54 -18.29
N ARG A 163 5.58 -10.71 -18.16
CA ARG A 163 7.01 -10.83 -17.88
C ARG A 163 7.86 -10.24 -19.01
N GLU A 164 7.51 -10.51 -20.27
CA GLU A 164 8.17 -9.88 -21.42
C GLU A 164 8.10 -8.35 -21.36
N THR A 165 6.94 -7.82 -20.99
CA THR A 165 6.71 -6.37 -20.89
C THR A 165 7.52 -5.77 -19.77
N ILE A 166 7.52 -6.36 -18.57
CA ILE A 166 8.33 -5.88 -17.43
C ILE A 166 9.82 -5.86 -17.80
N LEU A 167 10.34 -6.94 -18.41
CA LEU A 167 11.75 -7.00 -18.83
C LEU A 167 12.09 -5.93 -19.88
N ALA A 168 11.18 -5.66 -20.83
CA ALA A 168 11.36 -4.59 -21.79
C ALA A 168 11.39 -3.21 -21.11
N LEU A 169 10.52 -2.97 -20.12
CA LEU A 169 10.45 -1.72 -19.38
C LEU A 169 11.66 -1.50 -18.49
N MET A 170 12.20 -2.55 -17.88
CA MET A 170 13.45 -2.44 -17.12
C MET A 170 14.60 -1.89 -17.99
N ASN A 171 14.62 -2.08 -19.30
CA ASN A 171 15.66 -1.49 -20.15
C ASN A 171 15.58 0.03 -20.29
N VAL A 172 14.44 0.64 -19.97
CA VAL A 172 14.20 2.10 -20.09
C VAL A 172 13.90 2.79 -18.76
N LEU A 173 13.64 2.01 -17.71
CA LEU A 173 13.39 2.52 -16.36
C LEU A 173 14.72 2.78 -15.62
N PRO A 174 14.72 3.74 -14.67
CA PRO A 174 15.89 4.04 -13.86
C PRO A 174 16.52 2.81 -13.21
N MET A 175 17.83 2.66 -13.37
CA MET A 175 18.64 1.56 -12.83
C MET A 175 18.14 0.13 -13.16
N GLY A 176 17.28 -0.05 -14.16
CA GLY A 176 16.72 -1.36 -14.45
C GLY A 176 15.68 -1.84 -13.45
N MET A 177 15.06 -0.93 -12.68
CA MET A 177 14.13 -1.28 -11.61
C MET A 177 12.69 -1.02 -12.02
N PHE A 178 11.85 -2.05 -11.96
CA PHE A 178 10.39 -1.93 -12.06
C PHE A 178 9.76 -1.59 -10.69
N ASN A 179 10.34 -0.61 -10.01
CA ASN A 179 9.91 -0.08 -8.72
C ASN A 179 10.54 1.30 -8.50
N HIS A 180 10.10 2.00 -7.44
CA HIS A 180 10.70 3.28 -7.04
C HIS A 180 11.96 3.14 -6.17
N THR A 181 12.46 1.93 -5.95
CA THR A 181 13.57 1.63 -5.04
C THR A 181 14.67 0.77 -5.68
N ASP A 182 15.89 0.88 -5.16
CA ASP A 182 17.09 0.18 -5.61
C ASP A 182 17.30 -1.24 -5.02
N LEU A 183 16.29 -1.79 -4.34
CA LEU A 183 16.39 -3.12 -3.72
C LEU A 183 16.26 -4.25 -4.75
N LEU A 184 17.38 -4.87 -5.15
CA LEU A 184 17.46 -5.88 -6.22
C LEU A 184 16.48 -7.06 -6.13
N PRO A 185 16.21 -7.67 -4.95
CA PRO A 185 15.18 -8.71 -4.83
C PRO A 185 13.76 -8.27 -5.20
N LEU A 186 13.53 -6.95 -5.32
CA LEU A 186 12.29 -6.34 -5.77
C LEU A 186 12.42 -5.75 -7.19
N SER A 187 13.50 -6.00 -7.93
CA SER A 187 13.75 -5.36 -9.23
C SER A 187 12.62 -5.55 -10.25
N ASP A 188 11.99 -6.72 -10.30
CA ASP A 188 10.85 -7.04 -11.16
C ASP A 188 9.56 -7.37 -10.38
N ARG A 189 9.57 -7.13 -9.06
CA ARG A 189 8.47 -7.50 -8.15
C ARG A 189 7.81 -6.26 -7.56
N PRO A 190 6.73 -5.75 -8.18
CA PRO A 190 6.14 -4.47 -7.79
C PRO A 190 5.66 -4.48 -6.34
N ILE A 191 6.02 -3.43 -5.61
CA ILE A 191 5.60 -3.23 -4.23
C ILE A 191 4.11 -2.85 -4.22
N ALA A 192 3.33 -3.50 -3.35
CA ALA A 192 1.91 -3.23 -3.16
C ALA A 192 1.61 -2.54 -1.82
N VAL A 193 2.37 -2.88 -0.76
CA VAL A 193 2.24 -2.27 0.57
C VAL A 193 3.62 -2.04 1.16
N SER A 194 3.87 -0.85 1.70
CA SER A 194 5.12 -0.52 2.40
C SER A 194 4.88 -0.41 3.90
N ILE A 195 5.83 -0.86 4.72
CA ILE A 195 5.72 -0.86 6.18
C ILE A 195 6.93 -0.16 6.81
N GLU A 196 6.67 0.85 7.62
CA GLU A 196 7.66 1.53 8.43
C GLU A 196 7.45 1.18 9.91
N THR A 197 8.52 0.92 10.63
CA THR A 197 8.47 0.62 12.06
C THR A 197 9.20 1.70 12.86
N LYS A 198 8.72 1.95 14.08
CA LYS A 198 9.36 2.85 15.04
C LYS A 198 9.22 2.33 16.46
N LYS A 199 10.16 2.75 17.30
CA LYS A 199 10.05 2.66 18.76
C LYS A 199 9.03 3.66 19.34
N THR A 200 8.59 3.40 20.57
CA THR A 200 7.71 4.28 21.35
C THR A 200 8.45 5.53 21.86
N GLY A 201 7.77 6.68 21.90
CA GLY A 201 8.31 7.94 22.43
C GLY A 201 9.03 8.82 21.40
N GLU A 202 9.39 8.28 20.24
CA GLU A 202 9.97 9.03 19.12
C GLU A 202 9.13 8.85 17.85
N GLY A 203 8.98 9.93 17.09
CA GLY A 203 8.96 9.81 15.65
C GLY A 203 7.68 9.29 15.00
N TRP A 204 6.48 9.47 15.56
CA TRP A 204 5.26 9.32 14.74
C TRP A 204 5.31 10.26 13.53
N ASP A 205 5.61 11.54 13.77
CA ASP A 205 5.75 12.53 12.70
C ASP A 205 6.94 12.20 11.78
N ASN A 206 8.01 11.61 12.31
CA ASN A 206 9.16 11.17 11.51
C ASN A 206 8.81 9.96 10.63
N ALA A 207 8.13 8.94 11.17
CA ALA A 207 7.67 7.78 10.43
C ALA A 207 6.63 8.15 9.39
N ARG A 208 5.72 9.06 9.76
CA ARG A 208 4.75 9.63 8.84
C ARG A 208 5.47 10.35 7.71
N LEU A 209 6.42 11.24 8.00
CA LEU A 209 7.19 11.94 6.98
C LEU A 209 8.02 10.97 6.11
N GLN A 210 8.61 9.94 6.71
CA GLN A 210 9.32 8.88 5.99
C GLN A 210 8.38 8.16 5.02
N MET A 211 7.20 7.75 5.48
CA MET A 211 6.20 7.11 4.65
C MET A 211 5.64 8.07 3.59
N GLU A 212 5.43 9.36 3.89
CA GLU A 212 4.99 10.37 2.92
C GLU A 212 6.00 10.51 1.76
N VAL A 213 7.29 10.61 2.06
CA VAL A 213 8.35 10.69 1.04
C VAL A 213 8.44 9.40 0.23
N TRP A 214 8.40 8.24 0.89
CA TRP A 214 8.45 6.93 0.23
C TRP A 214 7.27 6.71 -0.71
N MET A 215 6.05 7.00 -0.25
CA MET A 215 4.83 6.81 -1.04
C MET A 215 4.76 7.83 -2.19
N ALA A 216 5.25 9.06 -2.00
CA ALA A 216 5.34 10.02 -3.09
C ALA A 216 6.24 9.53 -4.23
N ALA A 217 7.38 8.90 -3.91
CA ALA A 217 8.24 8.28 -4.89
C ALA A 217 7.56 7.09 -5.59
N HIS A 218 6.79 6.28 -4.85
CA HIS A 218 5.98 5.20 -5.43
C HIS A 218 4.97 5.74 -6.45
N TRP A 219 4.26 6.84 -6.12
CA TRP A 219 3.37 7.50 -7.08
C TRP A 219 4.11 8.04 -8.31
N GLN A 220 5.32 8.60 -8.16
CA GLN A 220 6.12 9.06 -9.28
C GLN A 220 6.54 7.92 -10.22
N PHE A 221 6.91 6.77 -9.67
CA PHE A 221 7.14 5.57 -10.46
C PHE A 221 5.90 5.16 -11.27
N LEU A 222 4.72 5.09 -10.65
CA LEU A 222 3.49 4.74 -11.36
C LEU A 222 3.13 5.74 -12.47
N ARG A 223 3.36 7.05 -12.23
CA ARG A 223 3.20 8.09 -13.27
C ARG A 223 4.15 7.88 -14.43
N LYS A 224 5.42 7.59 -14.13
CA LYS A 224 6.44 7.33 -15.15
C LYS A 224 6.03 6.15 -16.03
N VAL A 225 5.59 5.03 -15.44
CA VAL A 225 5.11 3.87 -16.20
C VAL A 225 3.92 4.24 -17.10
N LEU A 226 2.94 5.01 -16.60
CA LEU A 226 1.82 5.48 -17.43
C LEU A 226 2.25 6.45 -18.54
N GLN A 227 3.24 7.31 -18.28
CA GLN A 227 3.79 8.22 -19.29
C GLN A 227 4.48 7.43 -20.41
N LEU A 228 5.33 6.45 -20.05
CA LEU A 228 6.01 5.58 -21.00
C LEU A 228 5.01 4.80 -21.87
N HIS A 229 3.91 4.31 -21.27
CA HIS A 229 2.83 3.65 -22.01
C HIS A 229 2.21 4.58 -23.07
N ARG A 230 1.91 5.83 -22.71
CA ARG A 230 1.34 6.82 -23.63
C ARG A 230 2.30 7.18 -24.76
N LEU A 231 3.59 7.34 -24.47
CA LEU A 231 4.61 7.63 -25.49
C LEU A 231 4.78 6.46 -26.45
N ALA A 232 4.83 5.23 -25.92
CA ALA A 232 4.86 4.03 -26.75
C ALA A 232 3.61 3.94 -27.65
N ALA A 233 2.43 4.26 -27.13
CA ALA A 233 1.18 4.18 -27.87
C ALA A 233 1.14 5.21 -29.02
N ALA A 234 1.55 6.45 -28.75
CA ALA A 234 1.63 7.50 -29.75
C ALA A 234 2.66 7.18 -30.86
N ALA A 235 3.82 6.62 -30.47
CA ALA A 235 4.86 6.25 -31.41
C ALA A 235 4.43 5.08 -32.33
N VAL A 236 3.87 4.01 -31.77
CA VAL A 236 3.36 2.88 -32.57
C VAL A 236 2.25 3.33 -33.53
N SER A 237 1.30 4.15 -33.05
CA SER A 237 0.22 4.69 -33.89
C SER A 237 0.76 5.52 -35.06
N SER A 238 1.86 6.25 -34.85
CA SER A 238 2.52 7.04 -35.90
C SER A 238 3.25 6.16 -36.92
N LEU A 239 3.88 5.07 -36.47
CA LEU A 239 4.58 4.11 -37.33
C LEU A 239 3.63 3.31 -38.22
N GLU A 240 2.47 2.92 -37.68
CA GLU A 240 1.49 2.08 -38.39
C GLU A 240 0.55 2.87 -39.32
N GLN A 241 0.69 4.21 -39.38
CA GLN A 241 -0.17 5.11 -40.17
C GLN A 241 -1.68 4.89 -39.95
N THR A 242 -2.06 4.35 -38.79
CA THR A 242 -3.45 4.07 -38.44
C THR A 242 -4.18 5.38 -38.13
N VAL A 243 -4.96 5.87 -39.09
CA VAL A 243 -5.82 7.04 -38.93
C VAL A 243 -7.00 6.66 -38.03
N GLY A 244 -7.04 7.17 -36.79
CA GLY A 244 -8.28 7.28 -36.03
C GLY A 244 -8.60 6.22 -34.96
N PHE A 245 -7.65 5.38 -34.54
CA PHE A 245 -7.83 4.50 -33.37
C PHE A 245 -6.99 4.96 -32.17
N ASN A 246 -7.36 6.10 -31.56
CA ASN A 246 -6.93 6.46 -30.20
C ASN A 246 -7.60 5.53 -29.16
N SER A 247 -7.48 4.21 -29.32
CA SER A 247 -8.13 3.23 -28.45
C SER A 247 -7.37 2.94 -27.16
N TYR A 248 -6.18 3.51 -27.00
CA TYR A 248 -5.53 3.57 -25.70
C TYR A 248 -6.26 4.63 -24.88
N GLU A 249 -7.41 4.26 -24.29
CA GLU A 249 -8.03 5.07 -23.25
C GLU A 249 -6.95 5.49 -22.25
N ALA A 250 -6.93 6.76 -21.89
CA ALA A 250 -5.96 7.29 -20.95
C ALA A 250 -6.10 6.54 -19.61
N ARG A 251 -5.23 5.53 -19.42
CA ARG A 251 -5.18 4.73 -18.20
C ARG A 251 -4.94 5.68 -17.02
N LYS A 252 -5.77 5.52 -16.00
CA LYS A 252 -5.69 6.29 -14.75
C LYS A 252 -4.77 5.57 -13.77
N LEU A 253 -4.19 6.32 -12.86
CA LEU A 253 -3.48 5.78 -11.70
C LEU A 253 -4.42 4.92 -10.83
N PRO A 254 -3.89 3.99 -10.01
CA PRO A 254 -4.72 3.27 -9.04
C PRO A 254 -5.36 4.27 -8.08
N GLN A 255 -6.51 3.90 -7.53
CA GLN A 255 -7.32 4.83 -6.75
C GLN A 255 -6.63 5.28 -5.46
N PHE A 256 -5.80 4.41 -4.87
CA PHE A 256 -5.02 4.68 -3.67
C PHE A 256 -3.85 3.69 -3.56
N LEU A 257 -2.89 4.00 -2.68
CA LEU A 257 -1.85 3.08 -2.24
C LEU A 257 -1.81 3.02 -0.70
N PRO A 258 -1.86 1.83 -0.09
CA PRO A 258 -1.77 1.67 1.35
C PRO A 258 -0.32 1.58 1.85
N GLY A 259 -0.12 2.00 3.08
CA GLY A 259 1.08 1.71 3.85
C GLY A 259 0.72 1.37 5.29
N ILE A 260 1.69 0.84 6.04
CA ILE A 260 1.52 0.54 7.45
C ILE A 260 2.63 1.25 8.23
N ILE A 261 2.25 1.92 9.32
CA ILE A 261 3.20 2.40 10.32
C ILE A 261 3.00 1.56 11.57
N ILE A 262 4.06 0.93 12.04
CA ILE A 262 4.07 0.16 13.28
C ILE A 262 4.82 0.97 14.34
N GLN A 263 4.19 1.19 15.49
CA GLN A 263 4.82 1.80 16.64
C GLN A 263 4.68 0.85 17.83
N GLU A 264 5.75 0.11 18.12
CA GLU A 264 5.78 -0.95 19.12
C GLU A 264 4.60 -1.91 18.95
N HIS A 265 3.61 -1.84 19.83
CA HIS A 265 2.43 -2.69 19.75
C HIS A 265 1.42 -2.25 18.70
N GLY A 266 1.34 -0.95 18.41
CA GLY A 266 0.28 -0.37 17.59
C GLY A 266 0.58 -0.48 16.10
N TRP A 267 -0.34 -1.06 15.35
CA TRP A 267 -0.28 -1.12 13.89
C TRP A 267 -1.29 -0.13 13.33
N TYR A 268 -0.85 0.67 12.36
CA TYR A 268 -1.67 1.72 11.81
C TYR A 268 -1.64 1.71 10.30
N LEU A 269 -2.82 1.69 9.69
CA LEU A 269 -2.98 1.83 8.26
C LEU A 269 -2.89 3.30 7.90
N ILE A 270 -2.13 3.58 6.86
CA ILE A 270 -2.13 4.86 6.17
C ILE A 270 -2.53 4.64 4.72
N ILE A 271 -3.20 5.62 4.14
CA ILE A 271 -3.65 5.58 2.76
C ILE A 271 -3.10 6.81 2.08
N THR A 272 -2.61 6.65 0.86
CA THR A 272 -2.26 7.78 0.01
C THR A 272 -3.07 7.74 -1.27
N THR A 273 -3.39 8.91 -1.81
CA THR A 273 -4.06 9.06 -3.10
C THR A 273 -3.30 10.06 -3.97
N SER A 274 -3.55 10.01 -5.27
CA SER A 274 -3.03 10.97 -6.23
C SER A 274 -4.12 11.99 -6.60
N GLU A 275 -3.86 13.28 -6.38
CA GLU A 275 -4.64 14.39 -6.93
C GLU A 275 -3.77 15.25 -7.86
N GLY A 276 -3.98 15.14 -9.17
CA GLY A 276 -3.06 15.74 -10.15
C GLY A 276 -1.66 15.16 -9.94
N GLU A 277 -0.64 16.01 -9.77
CA GLU A 277 0.75 15.63 -9.47
C GLU A 277 1.06 15.51 -7.97
N LYS A 278 0.07 15.75 -7.09
CA LYS A 278 0.28 15.74 -5.64
C LYS A 278 -0.12 14.39 -5.04
N THR A 279 0.71 13.92 -4.12
CA THR A 279 0.38 12.81 -3.24
C THR A 279 -0.31 13.36 -2.00
N ILE A 280 -1.50 12.84 -1.70
CA ILE A 280 -2.26 13.18 -0.49
C ILE A 280 -2.12 12.04 0.50
N PHE A 281 -1.70 12.38 1.72
CA PHE A 281 -1.56 11.43 2.81
C PHE A 281 -2.78 11.49 3.73
N TRP A 282 -3.49 10.38 3.83
CA TRP A 282 -4.68 10.24 4.67
C TRP A 282 -4.33 9.71 6.06
N HIS A 283 -5.19 10.03 7.02
CA HIS A 283 -4.99 9.81 8.45
C HIS A 283 -4.79 8.34 8.87
N LYS A 284 -4.30 8.22 10.10
CA LYS A 284 -4.03 7.01 10.89
C LYS A 284 -5.30 6.25 11.24
N GLU A 285 -5.46 5.04 10.72
CA GLU A 285 -6.49 4.09 11.17
C GLU A 285 -5.88 2.96 11.99
N ASN A 286 -6.57 2.54 13.06
CA ASN A 286 -6.10 1.44 13.90
C ASN A 286 -6.22 0.12 13.13
N PHE A 287 -5.10 -0.50 12.83
CA PHE A 287 -4.99 -1.75 12.08
C PHE A 287 -4.92 -2.98 13.01
N GLY A 288 -4.73 -2.75 14.31
CA GLY A 288 -4.66 -3.75 15.36
C GLY A 288 -3.46 -3.54 16.29
N GLN A 289 -3.24 -4.48 17.21
CA GLN A 289 -2.14 -4.36 18.18
C GLN A 289 -1.62 -5.68 18.72
N THR A 290 -0.30 -5.75 18.95
CA THR A 290 0.37 -7.01 19.37
C THR A 290 0.37 -7.25 20.87
N SER A 291 -0.11 -6.32 21.71
CA SER A 291 -0.13 -6.50 23.18
C SER A 291 -1.25 -7.43 23.69
N LYS A 292 -2.13 -7.91 22.81
CA LYS A 292 -3.24 -8.82 23.14
C LYS A 292 -3.47 -9.80 21.99
N SER A 293 -3.78 -11.05 22.31
CA SER A 293 -4.06 -12.11 21.33
C SER A 293 -5.12 -11.73 20.30
N LYS A 294 -6.27 -11.18 20.75
CA LYS A 294 -7.33 -10.67 19.85
C LYS A 294 -6.80 -9.62 18.88
N GLY A 295 -5.92 -8.73 19.33
CA GLY A 295 -5.34 -7.69 18.48
C GLY A 295 -4.37 -8.26 17.44
N ILE A 296 -3.61 -9.31 17.77
CA ILE A 296 -2.76 -10.02 16.82
C ILE A 296 -3.60 -10.68 15.72
N TYR A 297 -4.68 -11.38 16.10
CA TYR A 297 -5.62 -11.93 15.12
C TYR A 297 -6.24 -10.85 14.22
N THR A 298 -6.58 -9.68 14.78
CA THR A 298 -7.05 -8.54 14.00
C THR A 298 -6.02 -8.06 12.98
N ILE A 299 -4.74 -7.91 13.37
CA ILE A 299 -3.67 -7.53 12.43
C ILE A 299 -3.59 -8.56 11.30
N ILE A 300 -3.55 -9.84 11.64
CA ILE A 300 -3.39 -10.92 10.67
C ILE A 300 -4.56 -10.95 9.67
N HIS A 301 -5.79 -10.82 10.15
CA HIS A 301 -6.96 -10.72 9.28
C HIS A 301 -6.88 -9.50 8.34
N ASN A 302 -6.48 -8.34 8.85
CA ASN A 302 -6.36 -7.13 8.04
C ASN A 302 -5.21 -7.22 7.00
N LEU A 303 -4.11 -7.89 7.33
CA LEU A 303 -3.03 -8.20 6.39
C LEU A 303 -3.51 -9.13 5.26
N GLN A 304 -4.32 -10.13 5.60
CA GLN A 304 -4.95 -11.04 4.63
C GLN A 304 -5.91 -10.29 3.68
N LEU A 305 -6.65 -9.31 4.19
CA LEU A 305 -7.46 -8.41 3.36
C LEU A 305 -6.62 -7.52 2.45
N LEU A 306 -5.50 -6.97 2.94
CA LEU A 306 -4.57 -6.20 2.10
C LEU A 306 -3.95 -7.05 1.01
N ARG A 307 -3.60 -8.32 1.29
CA ARG A 307 -3.16 -9.27 0.28
C ARG A 307 -4.23 -9.47 -0.80
N LYS A 308 -5.48 -9.73 -0.41
CA LYS A 308 -6.59 -9.88 -1.36
C LYS A 308 -6.78 -8.63 -2.21
N TRP A 309 -6.80 -7.45 -1.60
CA TRP A 309 -6.83 -6.17 -2.34
C TRP A 309 -5.65 -6.03 -3.31
N ALA A 310 -4.44 -6.36 -2.87
CA ALA A 310 -3.25 -6.24 -3.70
C ALA A 310 -3.33 -7.14 -4.94
N GLN A 311 -3.86 -8.35 -4.79
CA GLN A 311 -4.00 -9.32 -5.88
C GLN A 311 -5.20 -9.01 -6.80
N GLU A 312 -6.35 -8.63 -6.25
CA GLU A 312 -7.59 -8.49 -7.02
C GLU A 312 -7.82 -7.08 -7.58
N VAL A 313 -7.16 -6.06 -7.01
CA VAL A 313 -7.41 -4.66 -7.37
C VAL A 313 -6.15 -3.99 -7.86
N TYR A 314 -5.08 -4.00 -7.07
CA TYR A 314 -3.84 -3.32 -7.45
C TYR A 314 -3.12 -4.04 -8.60
N TRP A 315 -2.98 -5.37 -8.49
CA TRP A 315 -2.38 -6.16 -9.55
C TRP A 315 -3.21 -6.15 -10.81
N GLU A 316 -4.54 -6.33 -10.73
CA GLU A 316 -5.37 -6.37 -11.93
C GLU A 316 -5.25 -5.06 -12.72
N TRP A 317 -5.23 -3.91 -12.03
CA TRP A 317 -4.93 -2.62 -12.65
C TRP A 317 -3.58 -2.61 -13.38
N MET A 318 -2.51 -3.12 -12.74
CA MET A 318 -1.17 -3.16 -13.33
C MET A 318 -1.09 -4.16 -14.48
N ARG A 319 -1.74 -5.31 -14.34
CA ARG A 319 -1.85 -6.37 -15.32
C ARG A 319 -2.53 -5.88 -16.59
N GLU A 320 -3.65 -5.18 -16.47
CA GLU A 320 -4.32 -4.54 -17.60
C GLU A 320 -3.39 -3.55 -18.34
N LEU A 321 -2.61 -2.76 -17.58
CA LEU A 321 -1.63 -1.84 -18.15
C LEU A 321 -0.51 -2.56 -18.91
N LEU A 322 0.05 -3.62 -18.33
CA LEU A 322 1.13 -4.40 -18.93
C LEU A 322 0.68 -5.22 -20.14
N LEU A 323 -0.52 -5.81 -20.09
CA LEU A 323 -1.10 -6.56 -21.23
C LEU A 323 -1.47 -5.65 -22.40
N SER A 324 -1.88 -4.41 -22.11
CA SER A 324 -2.18 -3.39 -23.13
C SER A 324 -0.97 -2.58 -23.57
N TRP A 325 0.25 -3.03 -23.25
CA TRP A 325 1.45 -2.31 -23.66
C TRP A 325 1.63 -2.35 -25.20
N PRO A 326 1.89 -1.21 -25.85
CA PRO A 326 2.05 -1.14 -27.31
C PRO A 326 3.17 -2.05 -27.81
N ARG A 327 2.92 -2.73 -28.92
CA ARG A 327 3.88 -3.60 -29.61
C ARG A 327 4.03 -3.16 -31.06
N HIS A 328 5.24 -3.27 -31.60
CA HIS A 328 5.52 -3.08 -33.02
C HIS A 328 6.33 -4.26 -33.53
N SER A 329 5.88 -4.88 -34.62
CA SER A 329 6.44 -6.15 -35.13
C SER A 329 6.55 -7.22 -34.04
N GLU A 330 5.45 -7.42 -33.29
CA GLU A 330 5.30 -8.40 -32.18
C GLU A 330 6.16 -8.16 -30.92
N LYS A 331 7.07 -7.18 -30.94
CA LYS A 331 7.93 -6.84 -29.80
C LYS A 331 7.34 -5.70 -28.97
N VAL A 332 7.55 -5.75 -27.65
CA VAL A 332 7.19 -4.66 -26.73
C VAL A 332 7.93 -3.39 -27.13
N PHE A 333 7.18 -2.31 -27.36
CA PHE A 333 7.73 -1.02 -27.71
C PHE A 333 7.98 -0.20 -26.44
N ALA A 334 9.24 -0.15 -26.00
CA ALA A 334 9.68 0.62 -24.84
C ALA A 334 10.58 1.76 -25.33
N VAL A 335 10.16 3.00 -25.12
CA VAL A 335 10.90 4.22 -25.50
C VAL A 335 11.44 4.86 -24.23
N ALA A 336 12.71 5.26 -24.21
CA ALA A 336 13.21 6.11 -23.13
C ALA A 336 12.66 7.54 -23.32
N ASP A 337 12.37 8.24 -22.21
CA ASP A 337 12.17 9.69 -22.28
C ASP A 337 13.51 10.30 -22.74
N TYR A 338 13.54 10.88 -23.94
CA TYR A 338 14.69 11.64 -24.44
C TYR A 338 14.68 13.07 -23.93
#